data_AF-A0A353J9P3-F1
#
_entry.id   AF-A0A353J9P3-F1
#
_cell.length_a   1.000
_cell.length_b   1.000
_cell.length_c   1.000
_cell.angle_alpha   90.00
_cell.angle_beta   90.00
_cell.angle_gamma   90.00
#
_symmetry.space_group_name_H-M   'P 1'
#
loop_
_entity.id
_entity.type
_entity.pdbx_description
1 polymer ?
#
loop_
_entity_poly.entity_id
_entity_poly.type
_entity_poly.pdbx_seq_one_letter_code
_entity_poly.pdbx_strand_id
1 'polypeptide(L)'
;MRNKKALVFVLLPLFLSSCSKTNELYIGGAYDTGNFETNYYLEHNNVDKLKIGNVIKKDASSVTHISNPSRNSFIEGLNPTDQTYFYKDKNGNEQSSFLEWNDDIPHDDFGFGYGPTKNLISIDNSFAYGFLSRLYDGRVRCDGYYAESRVQINKTGFSTFFPKELKQATYFGLSLRGQTSCEGFEYSLADINLNIKFYKHNVLKEENDLIEININNLQVPSNTHGASSLMLFYFIDVFGLEYQKYIEDIIAISIDFSLNSINGSSVDFSKYGTPLDDKDDQNNPHFALMLYEMMLPDSIWN
;
A
#
# COMPACT_ATOMS: atom_id res chain seq x y z
N MET A 1 -39.42 -34.07 50.51
CA MET A 1 -39.12 -34.89 49.31
C MET A 1 -39.48 -34.06 48.08
N ARG A 2 -38.53 -33.36 47.46
CA ARG A 2 -37.81 -33.78 46.23
C ARG A 2 -38.76 -34.29 45.13
N ASN A 3 -39.06 -33.44 44.15
CA ASN A 3 -38.59 -33.63 42.78
C ASN A 3 -38.82 -32.37 41.93
N LYS A 4 -37.71 -31.66 41.70
CA LYS A 4 -37.54 -30.65 40.66
C LYS A 4 -37.37 -31.38 39.32
N LYS A 5 -38.11 -30.99 38.29
CA LYS A 5 -37.61 -31.06 36.91
C LYS A 5 -37.63 -29.64 36.37
N ALA A 6 -36.43 -29.09 36.28
CA ALA A 6 -36.15 -27.74 35.80
C ALA A 6 -36.42 -27.66 34.30
N LEU A 7 -37.24 -26.70 33.88
CA LEU A 7 -37.29 -26.27 32.50
C LEU A 7 -36.32 -25.08 32.38
N VAL A 8 -35.16 -25.35 31.80
CA VAL A 8 -34.12 -24.37 31.52
C VAL A 8 -34.55 -23.56 30.30
N PHE A 9 -35.04 -22.34 30.52
CA PHE A 9 -35.14 -21.32 29.47
C PHE A 9 -33.95 -20.37 29.66
N VAL A 10 -32.85 -20.68 28.98
CA VAL A 10 -31.65 -19.84 28.92
C VAL A 10 -31.45 -19.45 27.47
N LEU A 11 -31.67 -18.16 27.22
CA LEU A 11 -30.92 -17.30 26.30
C LEU A 11 -30.60 -17.90 24.91
N LEU A 12 -31.40 -17.51 23.90
CA LEU A 12 -30.86 -17.24 22.57
C LEU A 12 -30.26 -15.82 22.60
N PRO A 13 -28.94 -15.62 22.76
CA PRO A 13 -28.31 -14.55 22.03
C PRO A 13 -28.35 -14.97 20.56
N LEU A 14 -28.99 -14.15 19.73
CA LEU A 14 -28.77 -14.15 18.30
C LEU A 14 -27.27 -13.89 18.09
N PHE A 15 -26.50 -14.97 18.03
CA PHE A 15 -25.19 -14.98 17.41
C PHE A 15 -25.44 -14.69 15.92
N LEU A 16 -25.47 -13.41 15.58
CA LEU A 16 -24.91 -12.92 14.33
C LEU A 16 -23.39 -13.17 14.37
N SER A 17 -23.00 -14.45 14.48
CA SER A 17 -21.70 -14.87 14.01
C SER A 17 -21.81 -14.86 12.50
N SER A 18 -21.50 -13.72 11.88
CA SER A 18 -21.00 -13.77 10.51
C SER A 18 -19.77 -14.67 10.57
N CYS A 19 -19.94 -15.92 10.17
CA CYS A 19 -18.84 -16.75 9.72
C CYS A 19 -18.29 -16.13 8.42
N SER A 20 -17.69 -14.94 8.48
CA SER A 20 -16.62 -14.63 7.53
C SER A 20 -15.48 -15.56 7.92
N LYS A 21 -14.93 -16.27 6.93
CA LYS A 21 -13.77 -17.15 7.11
C LYS A 21 -12.62 -16.33 7.71
N THR A 22 -12.39 -16.43 9.01
CA THR A 22 -11.29 -15.74 9.71
C THR A 22 -10.01 -16.58 9.80
N ASN A 23 -9.84 -17.58 8.94
CA ASN A 23 -8.67 -18.48 8.97
C ASN A 23 -7.73 -18.33 7.77
N GLU A 24 -7.86 -17.29 6.95
CA GLU A 24 -6.83 -16.98 5.95
C GLU A 24 -5.76 -16.09 6.59
N LEU A 25 -4.99 -16.68 7.51
CA LEU A 25 -3.56 -16.37 7.57
C LEU A 25 -3.00 -16.79 6.21
N TYR A 26 -2.31 -15.89 5.54
CA TYR A 26 -1.80 -16.13 4.20
C TYR A 26 -0.93 -17.41 4.16
N ILE A 27 -1.43 -18.47 3.52
CA ILE A 27 -0.71 -19.73 3.29
C ILE A 27 0.02 -19.60 1.94
N GLY A 28 1.19 -18.96 1.94
CA GLY A 28 2.05 -18.91 0.77
C GLY A 28 3.39 -18.24 1.07
N GLY A 29 4.31 -18.28 0.10
CA GLY A 29 5.58 -17.57 0.20
C GLY A 29 5.34 -16.05 0.18
N ALA A 30 6.23 -15.27 0.82
CA ALA A 30 6.13 -13.81 0.82
C ALA A 30 6.19 -13.19 -0.59
N TYR A 31 6.66 -13.97 -1.57
CA TYR A 31 6.76 -13.70 -2.99
C TYR A 31 6.31 -14.96 -3.74
N ASP A 32 5.55 -14.81 -4.83
CA ASP A 32 4.94 -15.97 -5.50
C ASP A 32 5.80 -16.51 -6.64
N THR A 33 6.30 -15.67 -7.54
CA THR A 33 7.26 -16.08 -8.59
C THR A 33 8.12 -14.89 -9.06
N GLY A 34 9.27 -15.18 -9.67
CA GLY A 34 10.07 -14.19 -10.40
C GLY A 34 9.47 -13.78 -11.76
N ASN A 35 8.31 -14.34 -12.14
CA ASN A 35 7.58 -14.00 -13.36
C ASN A 35 6.35 -13.12 -13.04
N PHE A 36 6.53 -11.82 -13.23
CA PHE A 36 5.50 -10.80 -13.00
C PHE A 36 4.23 -11.01 -13.86
N GLU A 37 4.29 -11.78 -14.95
CA GLU A 37 3.13 -12.11 -15.79
C GLU A 37 2.15 -13.12 -15.13
N THR A 38 2.38 -13.49 -13.87
CA THR A 38 1.52 -14.44 -13.14
C THR A 38 1.03 -13.95 -11.78
N ASN A 39 1.41 -12.74 -11.36
CA ASN A 39 1.31 -12.31 -9.96
C ASN A 39 0.35 -11.12 -9.76
N TYR A 40 -0.94 -11.29 -10.10
CA TYR A 40 -1.92 -10.20 -10.14
C TYR A 40 -2.94 -10.22 -9.02
N TYR A 41 -3.35 -9.03 -8.62
CA TYR A 41 -4.61 -8.82 -7.93
C TYR A 41 -5.67 -8.39 -8.94
N LEU A 42 -6.64 -9.26 -9.20
CA LEU A 42 -7.74 -9.01 -10.16
C LEU A 42 -9.06 -8.68 -9.47
N GLU A 43 -9.11 -8.74 -8.14
CA GLU A 43 -10.33 -8.47 -7.40
C GLU A 43 -10.54 -6.96 -7.25
N HIS A 44 -11.34 -6.39 -8.15
CA HIS A 44 -11.97 -5.09 -7.92
C HIS A 44 -13.06 -5.30 -6.88
N ASN A 45 -12.79 -4.93 -5.62
CA ASN A 45 -13.61 -5.26 -4.45
C ASN A 45 -14.99 -4.57 -4.40
N ASN A 46 -15.63 -4.30 -5.53
CA ASN A 46 -16.83 -3.47 -5.68
C ASN A 46 -16.68 -2.03 -5.17
N VAL A 47 -15.45 -1.57 -4.88
CA VAL A 47 -15.16 -0.17 -4.52
C VAL A 47 -15.62 0.76 -5.64
N ASP A 48 -15.43 0.37 -6.90
CA ASP A 48 -15.89 1.14 -8.07
C ASP A 48 -17.42 1.24 -8.21
N LYS A 49 -18.17 0.46 -7.41
CA LYS A 49 -19.64 0.52 -7.35
C LYS A 49 -20.15 1.46 -6.26
N LEU A 50 -19.26 2.04 -5.45
CA LEU A 50 -19.66 3.04 -4.45
C LEU A 50 -20.31 4.23 -5.12
N LYS A 51 -21.47 4.65 -4.60
CA LYS A 51 -22.16 5.84 -5.06
C LYS A 51 -21.35 7.07 -4.64
N ILE A 52 -20.93 7.87 -5.62
CA ILE A 52 -20.11 9.07 -5.40
C ILE A 52 -21.00 10.32 -5.46
N GLY A 53 -21.01 11.09 -4.39
CA GLY A 53 -21.78 12.34 -4.28
C GLY A 53 -20.94 13.58 -4.61
N ASN A 54 -19.67 13.59 -4.20
CA ASN A 54 -18.74 14.69 -4.41
C ASN A 54 -17.36 14.16 -4.82
N VAL A 55 -16.63 14.95 -5.62
CA VAL A 55 -15.27 14.62 -6.05
C VAL A 55 -14.34 15.79 -5.75
N ILE A 56 -13.29 15.52 -4.99
CA ILE A 56 -12.26 16.48 -4.60
C ILE A 56 -10.96 16.03 -5.27
N LYS A 57 -10.43 16.84 -6.18
CA LYS A 57 -9.19 16.54 -6.89
C LYS A 57 -8.06 17.41 -6.38
N LYS A 58 -6.91 16.80 -6.15
CA LYS A 58 -5.65 17.46 -5.79
C LYS A 58 -4.52 16.96 -6.67
N ASP A 59 -3.56 17.86 -6.87
CA ASP A 59 -2.26 17.55 -7.44
C ASP A 59 -1.24 17.56 -6.30
N ALA A 60 -0.53 16.46 -6.12
CA ALA A 60 0.52 16.30 -5.12
C ALA A 60 1.91 16.18 -5.76
N SER A 61 2.05 16.39 -7.07
CA SER A 61 3.32 16.20 -7.81
C SER A 61 4.48 17.00 -7.22
N SER A 62 4.25 18.23 -6.76
CA SER A 62 5.30 19.10 -6.20
C SER A 62 5.64 18.87 -4.73
N VAL A 63 4.82 18.09 -4.02
CA VAL A 63 4.98 17.81 -2.57
C VAL A 63 5.21 16.33 -2.29
N THR A 64 5.21 15.51 -3.34
CA THR A 64 5.54 14.10 -3.26
C THR A 64 7.04 13.93 -3.30
N HIS A 65 7.56 13.25 -2.30
CA HIS A 65 8.95 12.83 -2.25
C HIS A 65 9.06 11.40 -2.73
N ILE A 66 10.06 11.11 -3.55
CA ILE A 66 10.41 9.76 -3.95
C ILE A 66 11.86 9.51 -3.61
N SER A 67 12.12 8.45 -2.86
CA SER A 67 13.44 8.08 -2.42
C SER A 67 13.76 6.65 -2.86
N ASN A 68 14.99 6.46 -3.34
CA ASN A 68 15.62 5.15 -3.51
C ASN A 68 16.79 5.05 -2.53
N PRO A 69 16.53 5.04 -1.22
CA PRO A 69 17.57 5.26 -0.24
C PRO A 69 18.53 4.06 -0.23
N SER A 70 19.82 4.34 -0.37
CA SER A 70 20.88 3.37 -0.11
C SER A 70 20.85 2.90 1.35
N ARG A 71 21.57 1.84 1.69
CA ARG A 71 21.73 1.44 3.11
C ARG A 71 22.22 2.63 3.94
N ASN A 72 21.64 2.81 5.13
CA ASN A 72 22.00 3.83 6.11
C ASN A 72 21.77 5.30 5.67
N SER A 73 20.84 5.58 4.75
CA SER A 73 20.48 6.95 4.39
C SER A 73 19.14 7.40 4.97
N PHE A 74 19.03 8.70 5.25
CA PHE A 74 17.77 9.36 5.57
C PHE A 74 16.73 9.11 4.48
N ILE A 75 15.46 8.95 4.87
CA ILE A 75 14.36 8.84 3.94
C ILE A 75 13.98 10.26 3.56
N GLU A 76 14.24 10.62 2.31
CA GLU A 76 13.94 11.95 1.81
C GLU A 76 12.44 12.24 1.90
N GLY A 77 12.11 13.43 2.42
CA GLY A 77 10.73 13.88 2.56
C GLY A 77 10.07 13.54 3.89
N LEU A 78 10.63 12.68 4.73
CA LEU A 78 10.12 12.47 6.09
C LEU A 78 10.66 13.52 7.06
N ASN A 79 9.78 13.98 7.95
CA ASN A 79 10.20 14.82 9.07
C ASN A 79 11.08 14.00 10.03
N PRO A 80 12.13 14.61 10.63
CA PRO A 80 13.02 13.91 11.56
C PRO A 80 12.28 13.21 12.72
N THR A 81 11.18 13.79 13.19
CA THR A 81 10.35 13.20 14.26
C THR A 81 9.70 11.89 13.82
N ASP A 82 9.20 11.83 12.59
CA ASP A 82 8.48 10.67 12.06
C ASP A 82 9.45 9.55 11.66
N GLN A 83 10.70 9.91 11.38
CA GLN A 83 11.80 8.99 11.17
C GLN A 83 12.53 8.59 12.47
N THR A 84 12.18 9.13 13.63
CA THR A 84 12.83 8.77 14.90
C THR A 84 12.06 7.65 15.61
N TYR A 85 12.76 6.57 15.95
CA TYR A 85 12.23 5.50 16.80
C TYR A 85 12.82 5.60 18.20
N PHE A 86 11.94 5.59 19.21
CA PHE A 86 12.31 5.61 20.62
C PHE A 86 12.16 4.21 21.21
N TYR A 87 13.20 3.74 21.90
CA TYR A 87 13.26 2.41 22.50
C TYR A 87 13.96 2.44 23.86
N LYS A 88 13.87 1.34 24.61
CA LYS A 88 14.59 1.17 25.87
C LYS A 88 15.76 0.23 25.68
N ASP A 89 16.95 0.65 26.11
CA ASP A 89 18.13 -0.21 26.10
C ASP A 89 18.01 -1.34 27.14
N LYS A 90 19.01 -2.24 27.17
CA LYS A 90 19.10 -3.36 28.13
C LYS A 90 19.11 -2.92 29.60
N ASN A 91 19.39 -1.65 29.89
CA ASN A 91 19.38 -1.05 31.22
C ASN A 91 18.08 -0.28 31.51
N GLY A 92 17.14 -0.24 30.57
CA GLY A 92 15.87 0.49 30.68
C GLY A 92 15.96 1.98 30.38
N ASN A 93 17.10 2.50 29.91
CA ASN A 93 17.24 3.90 29.52
C ASN A 93 16.57 4.14 28.16
N GLU A 94 15.90 5.27 28.04
CA GLU A 94 15.34 5.70 26.75
C GLU A 94 16.49 6.07 25.79
N GLN A 95 16.43 5.50 24.60
CA GLN A 95 17.32 5.75 23.48
C GLN A 95 16.49 6.12 22.26
N SER A 96 17.11 6.74 21.28
CA SER A 96 16.51 6.96 19.97
C SER A 96 17.45 6.53 18.85
N SER A 97 16.86 6.08 17.75
CA SER A 97 17.55 5.80 16.51
C SER A 97 16.74 6.35 15.34
N PHE A 98 17.41 6.70 14.25
CA PHE A 98 16.71 6.92 13.00
C PHE A 98 16.25 5.59 12.41
N LEU A 99 15.06 5.62 11.83
CA LEU A 99 14.48 4.52 11.09
C LEU A 99 15.18 4.37 9.76
N GLU A 100 15.68 3.17 9.49
CA GLU A 100 16.38 2.86 8.25
C GLU A 100 15.42 2.20 7.24
N TRP A 101 15.56 2.55 5.97
CA TRP A 101 14.74 1.95 4.92
C TRP A 101 14.97 0.44 4.74
N ASN A 102 16.21 -0.01 4.94
CA ASN A 102 16.68 -1.29 4.41
C ASN A 102 16.61 -2.45 5.41
N ASP A 103 16.16 -2.20 6.64
CA ASP A 103 16.13 -3.22 7.69
C ASP A 103 14.74 -3.81 7.81
N ASP A 104 14.52 -5.00 7.24
CA ASP A 104 13.24 -5.72 7.37
C ASP A 104 13.09 -6.41 8.74
N ILE A 105 14.14 -6.42 9.56
CA ILE A 105 14.16 -7.03 10.89
C ILE A 105 14.63 -5.99 11.91
N PRO A 106 13.73 -5.42 12.73
CA PRO A 106 14.13 -4.48 13.77
C PRO A 106 14.94 -5.21 14.85
N HIS A 107 16.14 -4.73 15.14
CA HIS A 107 16.98 -5.27 16.20
C HIS A 107 17.95 -4.22 16.74
N ASP A 108 18.16 -4.18 18.05
CA ASP A 108 19.05 -3.20 18.72
C ASP A 108 20.46 -3.14 18.10
N ASP A 109 20.97 -4.29 17.61
CA ASP A 109 22.30 -4.39 16.99
C ASP A 109 22.33 -4.10 15.48
N PHE A 110 21.17 -4.08 14.80
CA PHE A 110 21.07 -3.94 13.33
C PHE A 110 20.36 -2.68 12.87
N GLY A 111 19.71 -1.93 13.77
CA GLY A 111 18.88 -0.79 13.44
C GLY A 111 17.39 -1.11 13.49
N PHE A 112 16.58 -0.06 13.39
CA PHE A 112 15.12 -0.17 13.36
C PHE A 112 14.63 0.17 11.96
N GLY A 113 13.99 -0.79 11.32
CA GLY A 113 13.43 -0.63 9.99
C GLY A 113 12.22 0.30 9.95
N TYR A 114 12.22 1.25 9.03
CA TYR A 114 11.08 2.12 8.78
C TYR A 114 9.81 1.32 8.47
N GLY A 115 9.89 0.38 7.53
CA GLY A 115 8.78 -0.49 7.15
C GLY A 115 8.21 -1.30 8.33
N PRO A 116 9.02 -2.14 8.99
CA PRO A 116 8.58 -2.91 10.16
C PRO A 116 8.04 -2.07 11.34
N THR A 117 8.51 -0.83 11.50
CA THR A 117 8.01 0.06 12.55
C THR A 117 6.70 0.76 12.18
N LYS A 118 6.48 1.06 10.90
CA LYS A 118 5.39 1.95 10.43
C LYS A 118 4.29 1.25 9.62
N ASN A 119 4.28 -0.08 9.59
CA ASN A 119 3.31 -0.86 8.83
C ASN A 119 1.92 -0.91 9.48
N LEU A 120 0.91 -1.21 8.67
CA LEU A 120 -0.48 -1.20 9.12
C LEU A 120 -0.84 -2.39 10.03
N ILE A 121 -0.16 -3.53 9.92
CA ILE A 121 -0.40 -4.69 10.79
C ILE A 121 0.01 -4.39 12.24
N SER A 122 1.12 -3.66 12.45
CA SER A 122 1.59 -3.27 13.79
C SER A 122 0.70 -2.19 14.41
N ILE A 123 0.06 -1.35 13.57
CA ILE A 123 -0.90 -0.32 13.99
C ILE A 123 -2.24 -0.96 14.35
N ASP A 124 -2.79 -1.84 13.50
CA ASP A 124 -4.07 -2.51 13.73
C ASP A 124 -4.09 -3.94 13.16
N ASN A 125 -4.29 -4.93 14.03
CA ASN A 125 -4.22 -6.34 13.65
C ASN A 125 -5.31 -6.77 12.64
N SER A 126 -6.33 -5.95 12.37
CA SER A 126 -7.32 -6.24 11.33
C SER A 126 -6.72 -6.25 9.91
N PHE A 127 -5.57 -5.60 9.69
CA PHE A 127 -4.83 -5.63 8.42
C PHE A 127 -4.01 -6.91 8.22
N ALA A 128 -3.93 -7.81 9.21
CA ALA A 128 -3.09 -9.01 9.16
C ALA A 128 -3.67 -10.18 8.33
N TYR A 129 -4.85 -9.99 7.73
CA TYR A 129 -5.63 -11.08 7.12
C TYR A 129 -5.98 -10.81 5.65
N GLY A 130 -6.11 -11.91 4.89
CA GLY A 130 -6.43 -11.87 3.46
C GLY A 130 -5.22 -11.56 2.57
N PHE A 131 -5.42 -11.57 1.25
CA PHE A 131 -4.34 -11.38 0.27
C PHE A 131 -3.59 -10.05 0.45
N LEU A 132 -4.31 -8.98 0.79
CA LEU A 132 -3.74 -7.65 0.90
C LEU A 132 -2.95 -7.40 2.19
N SER A 133 -2.95 -8.34 3.15
CA SER A 133 -2.03 -8.26 4.29
C SER A 133 -0.57 -8.22 3.85
N ARG A 134 -0.27 -8.72 2.65
CA ARG A 134 1.05 -8.62 2.00
C ARG A 134 1.46 -7.19 1.64
N LEU A 135 0.57 -6.21 1.66
CA LEU A 135 0.91 -4.80 1.44
C LEU A 135 1.07 -4.02 2.75
N TYR A 136 0.90 -4.68 3.90
CA TYR A 136 0.69 -4.03 5.21
C TYR A 136 1.64 -4.54 6.30
N ASP A 137 2.63 -5.38 5.96
CA ASP A 137 3.51 -6.06 6.92
C ASP A 137 4.89 -5.39 7.05
N GLY A 138 5.12 -4.28 6.35
CA GLY A 138 6.30 -3.46 6.47
C GLY A 138 7.48 -3.87 5.59
N ARG A 139 7.30 -4.75 4.60
CA ARG A 139 8.39 -5.03 3.65
C ARG A 139 8.38 -4.03 2.54
N VAL A 140 9.31 -3.11 2.65
CA VAL A 140 9.41 -1.98 1.75
C VAL A 140 10.44 -2.18 0.64
N ARG A 141 11.22 -3.27 0.69
CA ARG A 141 12.21 -3.68 -0.32
C ARG A 141 12.05 -5.16 -0.67
N CYS A 142 12.57 -5.57 -1.83
CA CYS A 142 12.77 -6.97 -2.17
C CYS A 142 14.23 -7.24 -2.53
N ASP A 143 14.87 -8.20 -1.84
CA ASP A 143 16.26 -8.61 -2.11
C ASP A 143 16.40 -9.72 -3.14
N GLY A 144 15.32 -10.07 -3.83
CA GLY A 144 15.30 -11.10 -4.85
C GLY A 144 16.05 -10.71 -6.13
N TYR A 145 16.65 -11.70 -6.79
CA TYR A 145 17.29 -11.55 -8.10
C TYR A 145 16.29 -11.36 -9.26
N TYR A 146 14.98 -11.24 -8.98
CA TYR A 146 13.90 -11.22 -9.98
C TYR A 146 12.80 -10.19 -9.65
N ALA A 147 11.84 -10.03 -10.55
CA ALA A 147 10.67 -9.16 -10.41
C ALA A 147 9.62 -9.74 -9.46
N GLU A 148 10.05 -10.08 -8.24
CA GLU A 148 9.16 -10.60 -7.21
C GLU A 148 8.32 -9.44 -6.65
N SER A 149 7.05 -9.39 -7.04
CA SER A 149 6.06 -8.43 -6.54
C SER A 149 5.15 -9.07 -5.48
N ARG A 150 4.53 -8.22 -4.66
CA ARG A 150 3.53 -8.66 -3.67
C ARG A 150 2.13 -8.44 -4.22
N VAL A 151 1.92 -7.28 -4.82
CA VAL A 151 0.76 -6.95 -5.62
C VAL A 151 1.22 -6.28 -6.89
N GLN A 152 0.64 -6.69 -8.02
CA GLN A 152 0.88 -6.05 -9.30
C GLN A 152 -0.36 -5.28 -9.73
N ILE A 153 -0.19 -3.97 -9.95
CA ILE A 153 -1.21 -3.12 -10.55
C ILE A 153 -1.02 -3.15 -12.06
N ASN A 154 -2.12 -3.34 -12.77
CA ASN A 154 -2.19 -3.29 -14.22
C ASN A 154 -2.96 -2.04 -14.69
N LYS A 155 -3.26 -1.89 -15.99
CA LYS A 155 -3.98 -0.71 -16.53
C LYS A 155 -5.36 -0.46 -15.92
N THR A 156 -5.97 -1.48 -15.30
CA THR A 156 -7.29 -1.37 -14.66
C THR A 156 -7.22 -0.85 -13.22
N GLY A 157 -6.01 -0.71 -12.66
CA GLY A 157 -5.83 -0.24 -11.30
C GLY A 157 -5.97 -1.33 -10.25
N PHE A 158 -6.05 -0.88 -9.01
CA PHE A 158 -6.22 -1.67 -7.79
C PHE A 158 -7.24 -0.97 -6.90
N SER A 159 -8.19 -1.71 -6.31
CA SER A 159 -9.15 -1.14 -5.36
C SER A 159 -9.44 -2.07 -4.19
N THR A 160 -9.54 -1.52 -2.99
CA THR A 160 -9.89 -2.29 -1.78
C THR A 160 -10.62 -1.47 -0.74
N PHE A 161 -11.51 -2.14 -0.01
CA PHE A 161 -11.99 -1.64 1.28
C PHE A 161 -10.90 -1.82 2.34
N PHE A 162 -10.81 -0.86 3.24
CA PHE A 162 -10.10 -1.05 4.48
C PHE A 162 -10.94 -1.92 5.44
N PRO A 163 -10.30 -2.74 6.29
CA PRO A 163 -11.01 -3.53 7.29
C PRO A 163 -11.69 -2.67 8.37
N LYS A 164 -11.24 -1.40 8.50
CA LYS A 164 -11.72 -0.39 9.44
C LYS A 164 -11.74 0.98 8.79
N GLU A 165 -12.47 1.90 9.40
CA GLU A 165 -12.57 3.28 8.95
C GLU A 165 -11.38 4.10 9.45
N LEU A 166 -10.68 4.79 8.55
CA LEU A 166 -9.57 5.65 8.89
C LEU A 166 -10.08 6.90 9.62
N LYS A 167 -9.50 7.20 10.77
CA LYS A 167 -9.82 8.40 11.56
C LYS A 167 -8.75 9.46 11.51
N GLN A 168 -7.49 9.07 11.43
CA GLN A 168 -6.38 10.00 11.41
C GLN A 168 -5.18 9.35 10.73
N ALA A 169 -4.46 10.13 9.94
CA ALA A 169 -3.15 9.79 9.40
C ALA A 169 -2.42 11.10 9.07
N THR A 170 -1.11 11.18 9.26
CA THR A 170 -0.37 12.42 8.99
C THR A 170 0.17 12.47 7.56
N TYR A 171 0.50 11.30 7.01
CA TYR A 171 1.06 11.15 5.68
C TYR A 171 0.73 9.79 5.09
N PHE A 172 0.92 9.68 3.78
CA PHE A 172 0.73 8.45 3.02
C PHE A 172 2.06 8.03 2.41
N GLY A 173 2.32 6.72 2.38
CA GLY A 173 3.49 6.14 1.77
C GLY A 173 3.15 4.94 0.89
N LEU A 174 3.91 4.75 -0.18
CA LEU A 174 3.79 3.62 -1.09
C LEU A 174 5.19 3.16 -1.52
N SER A 175 5.51 1.89 -1.28
CA SER A 175 6.70 1.25 -1.83
C SER A 175 6.37 0.57 -3.14
N LEU A 176 7.09 0.94 -4.21
CA LEU A 176 6.74 0.56 -5.58
C LEU A 176 7.95 0.47 -6.51
N ARG A 177 7.80 -0.26 -7.62
CA ARG A 177 8.80 -0.43 -8.68
C ARG A 177 8.08 -0.74 -10.01
N GLY A 178 8.63 -0.29 -11.13
CA GLY A 178 8.20 -0.72 -12.46
C GLY A 178 8.77 -2.08 -12.87
N GLN A 179 8.08 -2.78 -13.76
CA GLN A 179 8.61 -3.96 -14.45
C GLN A 179 8.09 -4.00 -15.88
N THR A 180 8.95 -4.43 -16.81
CA THR A 180 8.59 -4.62 -18.21
C THR A 180 9.00 -5.99 -18.76
N SER A 181 8.27 -6.47 -19.77
CA SER A 181 8.59 -7.70 -20.52
C SER A 181 9.59 -7.48 -21.66
N CYS A 182 10.04 -6.24 -21.91
CA CYS A 182 11.05 -5.96 -22.94
C CYS A 182 12.34 -6.76 -22.71
N GLU A 183 12.78 -7.54 -23.70
CA GLU A 183 14.07 -8.24 -23.67
C GLU A 183 15.25 -7.25 -23.82
N GLY A 184 16.37 -7.56 -23.15
CA GLY A 184 17.68 -7.00 -23.48
C GLY A 184 18.08 -5.67 -22.84
N PHE A 185 17.25 -5.08 -21.99
CA PHE A 185 17.60 -3.83 -21.30
C PHE A 185 17.30 -3.90 -19.79
N GLU A 186 18.36 -3.77 -18.98
CA GLU A 186 18.26 -3.24 -17.62
C GLU A 186 17.88 -1.76 -17.76
N TYR A 187 16.59 -1.48 -17.85
CA TYR A 187 16.13 -0.10 -17.70
C TYR A 187 16.49 0.39 -16.31
N SER A 188 16.71 1.69 -16.16
CA SER A 188 16.99 2.26 -14.84
C SER A 188 15.75 2.89 -14.24
N LEU A 189 14.91 3.54 -15.06
CA LEU A 189 13.79 4.36 -14.60
C LEU A 189 12.62 4.34 -15.59
N ALA A 190 11.41 4.37 -15.05
CA ALA A 190 10.14 4.60 -15.74
C ALA A 190 9.45 5.84 -15.16
N ASP A 191 8.88 6.67 -16.02
CA ASP A 191 8.07 7.82 -15.63
C ASP A 191 6.60 7.41 -15.65
N ILE A 192 5.92 7.52 -14.51
CA ILE A 192 4.50 7.19 -14.38
C ILE A 192 3.71 8.39 -13.85
N ASN A 193 2.42 8.44 -14.16
CA ASN A 193 1.46 9.20 -13.36
C ASN A 193 0.71 8.24 -12.47
N LEU A 194 0.51 8.61 -11.21
CA LEU A 194 -0.24 7.86 -10.22
C LEU A 194 -1.51 8.64 -9.86
N ASN A 195 -2.62 7.95 -9.74
CA ASN A 195 -3.86 8.48 -9.18
C ASN A 195 -4.24 7.64 -7.95
N ILE A 196 -4.17 8.26 -6.78
CA ILE A 196 -4.59 7.66 -5.52
C ILE A 196 -5.96 8.22 -5.16
N LYS A 197 -6.92 7.33 -4.98
CA LYS A 197 -8.31 7.66 -4.70
C LYS A 197 -8.67 7.15 -3.32
N PHE A 198 -9.09 8.05 -2.43
CA PHE A 198 -9.68 7.68 -1.16
C PHE A 198 -11.20 7.88 -1.20
N TYR A 199 -11.93 6.91 -0.66
CA TYR A 199 -13.39 6.95 -0.60
C TYR A 199 -13.79 7.22 0.84
N LYS A 200 -14.26 8.45 1.09
CA LYS A 200 -14.73 8.90 2.39
C LYS A 200 -16.22 8.64 2.52
N HIS A 201 -16.63 7.95 3.57
CA HIS A 201 -18.03 7.67 3.83
C HIS A 201 -18.78 8.94 4.26
N ASN A 202 -19.86 9.29 3.56
CA ASN A 202 -20.74 10.38 3.98
C ASN A 202 -21.97 9.81 4.70
N VAL A 203 -21.88 9.72 6.03
CA VAL A 203 -22.90 9.15 6.91
C VAL A 203 -24.29 9.78 6.69
N LEU A 204 -24.36 11.04 6.26
CA LEU A 204 -25.62 11.78 6.11
C LEU A 204 -26.34 11.55 4.78
N LYS A 205 -25.64 11.08 3.74
CA LYS A 205 -26.14 11.10 2.35
C LYS A 205 -26.24 9.73 1.66
N GLU A 206 -25.91 8.64 2.35
CA GLU A 206 -25.79 7.30 1.73
C GLU A 206 -24.92 7.31 0.45
N GLU A 207 -23.93 8.21 0.43
CA GLU A 207 -23.01 8.49 -0.67
C GLU A 207 -21.59 8.56 -0.11
N ASN A 208 -20.61 8.59 -1.00
CA ASN A 208 -19.21 8.75 -0.63
C ASN A 208 -18.62 9.98 -1.31
N ASP A 209 -17.71 10.64 -0.61
CA ASP A 209 -16.87 11.66 -1.21
C ASP A 209 -15.61 10.98 -1.76
N LEU A 210 -15.28 11.24 -3.02
CA LEU A 210 -14.09 10.72 -3.66
C LEU A 210 -12.99 11.77 -3.59
N ILE A 211 -11.86 11.42 -2.99
CA ILE A 211 -10.68 12.27 -2.89
C ILE A 211 -9.61 11.70 -3.81
N GLU A 212 -9.37 12.38 -4.93
CA GLU A 212 -8.38 11.99 -5.92
C GLU A 212 -7.10 12.81 -5.76
N ILE A 213 -5.98 12.15 -5.54
CA ILE A 213 -4.64 12.73 -5.45
C ILE A 213 -3.85 12.26 -6.67
N ASN A 214 -3.54 13.21 -7.55
CA ASN A 214 -2.78 12.96 -8.77
C ASN A 214 -1.31 13.31 -8.53
N ILE A 215 -0.41 12.43 -8.97
CA ILE A 215 1.04 12.60 -8.90
C ILE A 215 1.57 12.32 -10.29
N ASN A 216 2.08 13.35 -10.96
CA ASN A 216 2.53 13.27 -12.34
C ASN A 216 4.05 13.16 -12.42
N ASN A 217 4.54 12.44 -13.44
CA ASN A 217 5.96 12.28 -13.74
C ASN A 217 6.79 11.71 -12.57
N LEU A 218 6.22 10.75 -11.85
CA LEU A 218 6.92 10.02 -10.80
C LEU A 218 7.93 9.06 -11.43
N GLN A 219 9.22 9.21 -11.10
CA GLN A 219 10.28 8.36 -11.63
C GLN A 219 10.52 7.15 -10.73
N VAL A 220 10.30 5.95 -11.25
CA VAL A 220 10.38 4.70 -10.48
C VAL A 220 11.42 3.78 -11.11
N PRO A 221 12.22 3.06 -10.32
CA PRO A 221 13.14 2.06 -10.85
C PRO A 221 12.34 1.00 -11.62
N SER A 222 12.89 0.52 -12.73
CA SER A 222 12.26 -0.52 -13.55
C SER A 222 13.30 -1.55 -13.94
N ASN A 223 13.01 -2.85 -13.90
CA ASN A 223 14.00 -3.91 -14.22
C ASN A 223 15.33 -3.89 -13.42
N THR A 224 15.41 -3.16 -12.31
CA THR A 224 16.59 -3.11 -11.44
C THR A 224 16.51 -4.18 -10.35
N HIS A 225 17.52 -5.04 -10.23
CA HIS A 225 17.58 -6.15 -9.27
C HIS A 225 17.21 -5.75 -7.82
N GLY A 226 15.95 -5.93 -7.44
CA GLY A 226 15.43 -5.72 -6.08
C GLY A 226 15.15 -4.28 -5.63
N ALA A 227 15.55 -3.26 -6.40
CA ALA A 227 15.43 -1.87 -5.95
C ALA A 227 13.99 -1.33 -6.09
N SER A 228 13.35 -0.99 -4.97
CA SER A 228 12.08 -0.26 -4.91
C SER A 228 12.29 1.21 -4.56
N SER A 229 11.29 2.03 -4.87
CA SER A 229 11.18 3.41 -4.38
C SER A 229 10.17 3.51 -3.26
N LEU A 230 10.48 4.32 -2.25
CA LEU A 230 9.47 4.88 -1.36
C LEU A 230 8.95 6.18 -1.96
N MET A 231 7.67 6.22 -2.28
CA MET A 231 6.96 7.46 -2.52
C MET A 231 6.19 7.86 -1.25
N LEU A 232 6.25 9.13 -0.87
CA LEU A 232 5.48 9.66 0.26
C LEU A 232 5.06 11.12 0.04
N PHE A 233 3.97 11.51 0.69
CA PHE A 233 3.58 12.91 0.86
C PHE A 233 2.83 13.09 2.18
N TYR A 234 2.93 14.28 2.77
CA TYR A 234 2.13 14.65 3.92
C TYR A 234 0.77 15.20 3.48
N PHE A 235 -0.29 14.80 4.18
CA PHE A 235 -1.63 15.29 3.85
C PHE A 235 -1.77 16.81 4.07
N ILE A 236 -1.06 17.37 5.06
CA ILE A 236 -1.03 18.82 5.30
C ILE A 236 -0.46 19.59 4.11
N ASP A 237 0.50 19.03 3.37
CA ASP A 237 1.09 19.70 2.20
C ASP A 237 0.17 19.66 0.98
N VAL A 238 -0.68 18.63 0.88
CA VAL A 238 -1.67 18.46 -0.20
C VAL A 238 -2.95 19.28 0.05
N PHE A 239 -3.42 19.34 1.30
CA PHE A 239 -4.73 19.87 1.65
C PHE A 239 -4.70 21.12 2.55
N GLY A 240 -3.53 21.50 3.06
CA GLY A 240 -3.37 22.59 4.03
C GLY A 240 -3.72 22.18 5.47
N LEU A 241 -3.81 23.17 6.37
CA LEU A 241 -4.07 22.94 7.81
C LEU A 241 -5.37 22.20 8.11
N GLU A 242 -6.34 22.22 7.19
CA GLU A 242 -7.61 21.52 7.33
C GLU A 242 -7.57 20.10 6.75
N TYR A 243 -6.40 19.51 6.51
CA TYR A 243 -6.28 18.22 5.82
C TYR A 243 -7.11 17.10 6.47
N GLN A 244 -7.23 17.14 7.81
CA GLN A 244 -7.90 16.12 8.61
C GLN A 244 -9.34 15.87 8.15
N LYS A 245 -10.08 16.92 7.76
CA LYS A 245 -11.47 16.79 7.29
C LYS A 245 -11.60 16.01 5.98
N TYR A 246 -10.52 15.90 5.21
CA TYR A 246 -10.52 15.12 3.98
C TYR A 246 -10.17 13.66 4.27
N ILE A 247 -9.31 13.37 5.24
CA ILE A 247 -8.81 12.00 5.45
C ILE A 247 -9.55 11.20 6.54
N GLU A 248 -10.33 11.86 7.39
CA GLU A 248 -11.23 11.15 8.31
C GLU A 248 -12.34 10.43 7.53
N ASP A 249 -12.83 9.33 8.09
CA ASP A 249 -13.92 8.50 7.57
C ASP A 249 -13.62 7.84 6.21
N ILE A 250 -12.34 7.66 5.86
CA ILE A 250 -11.97 6.90 4.66
C ILE A 250 -12.19 5.40 4.92
N ILE A 251 -12.95 4.76 4.02
CA ILE A 251 -13.30 3.34 4.09
C ILE A 251 -12.70 2.49 2.97
N ALA A 252 -12.21 3.11 1.91
CA ALA A 252 -11.60 2.40 0.78
C ALA A 252 -10.54 3.24 0.09
N ILE A 253 -9.67 2.56 -0.66
CA ILE A 253 -8.65 3.15 -1.51
C ILE A 253 -8.69 2.53 -2.90
N SER A 254 -8.34 3.32 -3.91
CA SER A 254 -7.97 2.81 -5.23
C SER A 254 -6.71 3.48 -5.75
N ILE A 255 -5.93 2.74 -6.52
CA ILE A 255 -4.67 3.20 -7.10
C ILE A 255 -4.68 2.83 -8.57
N ASP A 256 -4.61 3.85 -9.43
CA ASP A 256 -4.45 3.71 -10.87
C ASP A 256 -3.13 4.34 -11.30
N PHE A 257 -2.58 3.90 -12.42
CA PHE A 257 -1.40 4.52 -12.99
C PHE A 257 -1.46 4.59 -14.53
N SER A 258 -0.69 5.51 -15.09
CA SER A 258 -0.38 5.55 -16.52
C SER A 258 1.13 5.63 -16.72
N LEU A 259 1.69 4.80 -17.59
CA LEU A 259 3.08 4.93 -18.03
C LEU A 259 3.22 6.09 -19.03
N ASN A 260 4.13 7.02 -18.74
CA ASN A 260 4.49 8.10 -19.67
C ASN A 260 5.68 7.70 -20.53
N SER A 261 6.73 7.17 -19.91
CA SER A 261 8.00 6.89 -20.59
C SER A 261 8.81 5.82 -19.83
N ILE A 262 9.72 5.14 -20.54
CA ILE A 262 10.80 4.36 -19.93
C ILE A 262 12.11 4.85 -20.53
N ASN A 263 13.05 5.25 -19.68
CA ASN A 263 14.34 5.78 -20.12
C ASN A 263 15.08 4.75 -20.98
N GLY A 264 15.53 5.17 -22.17
CA GLY A 264 16.28 4.30 -23.08
C GLY A 264 15.43 3.40 -23.97
N SER A 265 14.11 3.58 -23.99
CA SER A 265 13.21 2.88 -24.93
C SER A 265 12.65 3.83 -25.99
N SER A 266 12.63 3.37 -27.24
CA SER A 266 11.94 4.03 -28.37
C SER A 266 10.52 3.47 -28.59
N VAL A 267 10.02 2.63 -27.68
CA VAL A 267 8.73 1.96 -27.82
C VAL A 267 7.56 2.91 -27.53
N ASP A 268 6.50 2.78 -28.31
CA ASP A 268 5.23 3.49 -28.10
C ASP A 268 4.47 2.87 -26.92
N PHE A 269 4.74 3.40 -25.72
CA PHE A 269 4.04 3.02 -24.49
C PHE A 269 2.59 3.55 -24.42
N SER A 270 2.05 4.21 -25.45
CA SER A 270 0.60 4.45 -25.45
C SER A 270 -0.23 3.16 -25.61
N LYS A 271 0.44 2.03 -25.92
CA LYS A 271 -0.15 0.72 -26.19
C LYS A 271 0.36 -0.40 -25.28
N TYR A 272 0.99 -0.12 -24.14
CA TYR A 272 1.40 -1.23 -23.26
C TYR A 272 0.17 -2.00 -22.79
N GLY A 273 0.17 -3.31 -23.04
CA GLY A 273 -0.86 -4.22 -22.58
C GLY A 273 -0.69 -4.53 -21.10
N THR A 274 -1.66 -5.25 -20.54
CA THR A 274 -1.43 -5.97 -19.28
C THR A 274 -1.09 -7.42 -19.64
N PRO A 275 -0.12 -8.08 -19.00
CA PRO A 275 0.15 -9.48 -19.32
C PRO A 275 -0.97 -10.44 -18.90
N LEU A 276 -2.18 -9.93 -18.56
CA LEU A 276 -3.36 -10.74 -18.30
C LEU A 276 -4.45 -10.56 -19.37
N ASP A 277 -4.60 -9.36 -19.92
CA ASP A 277 -5.52 -9.07 -21.02
C ASP A 277 -4.89 -9.38 -22.39
N ASP A 278 -3.57 -9.32 -22.48
CA ASP A 278 -2.83 -9.30 -23.76
C ASP A 278 -1.67 -10.34 -23.78
N LYS A 279 -1.84 -11.50 -23.13
CA LYS A 279 -0.82 -12.58 -23.05
C LYS A 279 -0.23 -13.03 -24.39
N ASP A 280 -1.02 -12.91 -25.45
CA ASP A 280 -0.64 -13.30 -26.81
C ASP A 280 -0.11 -12.13 -27.65
N ASP A 281 -0.10 -10.90 -27.11
CA ASP A 281 0.40 -9.72 -27.80
C ASP A 281 1.93 -9.67 -27.75
N GLN A 282 2.57 -10.45 -28.62
CA GLN A 282 4.02 -10.43 -28.81
C GLN A 282 4.53 -9.13 -29.46
N ASN A 283 3.63 -8.25 -29.90
CA ASN A 283 4.01 -7.03 -30.64
C ASN A 283 4.11 -5.80 -29.73
N ASN A 284 3.47 -5.80 -28.56
CA ASN A 284 3.53 -4.70 -27.60
C ASN A 284 4.17 -5.18 -26.29
N PRO A 285 5.15 -4.45 -25.72
CA PRO A 285 5.68 -4.80 -24.42
C PRO A 285 4.65 -4.54 -23.33
N HIS A 286 4.72 -5.35 -22.29
CA HIS A 286 3.92 -5.19 -21.09
C HIS A 286 4.66 -4.34 -20.08
N PHE A 287 3.92 -3.51 -19.36
CA PHE A 287 4.42 -2.83 -18.17
C PHE A 287 3.46 -3.07 -17.02
N ALA A 288 4.02 -3.25 -15.82
CA ALA A 288 3.25 -3.31 -14.61
C ALA A 288 3.92 -2.52 -13.49
N LEU A 289 3.09 -1.97 -12.60
CA LEU A 289 3.54 -1.34 -11.39
C LEU A 289 3.47 -2.38 -10.25
N MET A 290 4.63 -2.73 -9.72
CA MET A 290 4.76 -3.64 -8.59
C MET A 290 4.68 -2.85 -7.30
N LEU A 291 3.75 -3.22 -6.42
CA LEU A 291 3.63 -2.69 -5.07
C LEU A 291 4.24 -3.68 -4.06
N TYR A 292 4.96 -3.11 -3.09
CA TYR A 292 5.58 -3.84 -1.99
C TYR A 292 4.92 -3.53 -0.66
N GLU A 293 4.54 -2.27 -0.43
CA GLU A 293 3.96 -1.82 0.82
C GLU A 293 3.08 -0.59 0.58
N MET A 294 1.94 -0.49 1.26
CA MET A 294 1.12 0.70 1.37
C MET A 294 1.03 1.11 2.83
N MET A 295 1.38 2.36 3.11
CA MET A 295 1.60 2.83 4.47
C MET A 295 0.70 4.03 4.78
N LEU A 296 0.07 3.98 5.95
CA LEU A 296 -0.51 5.13 6.64
C LEU A 296 0.10 5.14 8.05
N PRO A 297 1.34 5.61 8.20
CA PRO A 297 2.04 5.49 9.47
C PRO A 297 1.38 6.27 10.59
N ASP A 298 1.46 5.71 11.80
CA ASP A 298 0.90 6.30 13.02
C ASP A 298 -0.58 6.67 12.90
N SER A 299 -1.31 5.97 12.03
CA SER A 299 -2.73 6.20 11.78
C SER A 299 -3.63 5.61 12.87
N ILE A 300 -4.87 6.11 12.94
CA ILE A 300 -5.91 5.66 13.87
C ILE A 300 -7.09 5.11 13.08
N TRP A 301 -7.61 3.95 13.48
CA TRP A 301 -8.66 3.19 12.78
C TRP A 301 -9.80 2.79 13.73
N ASN A 302 -11.05 2.84 13.26
CA ASN A 302 -12.26 2.45 14.01
C ASN A 302 -13.06 1.35 13.32
#